data_AF-A0A1V4SMP0-F1
#
_entry.id   AF-A0A1V4SMP0-F1
#
_cell.length_a   1.000
_cell.length_b   1.000
_cell.length_c   1.000
_cell.angle_alpha   90.00
_cell.angle_beta   90.00
_cell.angle_gamma   90.00
#
_symmetry.space_group_name_H-M   'P 1'
#
loop_
_entity.id
_entity.type
_entity.pdbx_description
1 polymer ?
#
loop_
_entity_poly.entity_id
_entity_poly.type
_entity_poly.pdbx_seq_one_letter_code
_entity_poly.pdbx_strand_id
1 'polypeptide(L)' 'MAYDRTLGLSGDFIDKPLDQAIAIAAAELSDLITQREPRASLIEVQSASTDEDGNIQFKVVVEI' A
#
# COMPACT_ATOMS: atom_id res chain seq x y z
N MET A 1 -17.10 0.50 18.22
CA MET A 1 -15.88 1.27 18.57
C MET A 1 -14.79 0.86 17.59
N ALA A 2 -14.18 1.79 16.87
CA ALA A 2 -13.00 1.49 16.04
C ALA A 2 -11.81 1.26 16.98
N TYR A 3 -11.39 0.01 17.11
CA TYR A 3 -10.40 -0.41 18.12
C TYR A 3 -8.98 0.05 17.80
N ASP A 4 -8.68 0.39 16.55
CA ASP A 4 -7.40 0.94 16.13
C ASP A 4 -7.62 1.91 14.96
N ARG A 5 -7.33 3.21 15.19
CA ARG A 5 -7.47 4.27 14.18
C ARG A 5 -6.25 4.38 13.26
N THR A 6 -5.20 3.60 13.53
CA THR A 6 -3.98 3.52 12.71
C THR A 6 -3.98 2.30 11.78
N LEU A 7 -5.04 1.47 11.84
CA LEU A 7 -5.19 0.31 10.98
C LEU A 7 -5.64 0.76 9.58
N GLY A 8 -4.73 0.65 8.61
CA GLY A 8 -4.98 1.00 7.21
C GLY A 8 -3.82 1.80 6.63
N LEU A 9 -4.05 2.38 5.45
CA LEU A 9 -3.13 3.33 4.82
C LEU A 9 -3.50 4.75 5.23
N SER A 10 -2.51 5.65 5.30
CA SER A 10 -2.71 7.03 5.77
C SER A 10 -3.55 7.87 4.78
N GLY A 11 -3.50 7.52 3.49
CA GLY A 11 -4.07 8.31 2.41
C GLY A 11 -3.19 9.48 1.98
N ASP A 12 -1.99 9.64 2.54
CA ASP A 12 -1.08 10.75 2.22
C ASP A 12 -0.60 10.73 0.76
N PHE A 13 -0.75 9.61 0.06
CA PHE A 13 -0.42 9.47 -1.36
C PHE A 13 -1.49 10.07 -2.31
N ILE A 14 -2.67 10.44 -1.82
CA ILE A 14 -3.75 11.02 -2.63
C ILE A 14 -3.34 12.42 -3.15
N ASP A 15 -3.75 12.75 -4.38
CA ASP A 15 -3.47 14.01 -5.08
C ASP A 15 -1.97 14.33 -5.29
N LYS A 16 -1.09 13.35 -5.04
CA LYS A 16 0.34 13.48 -5.35
C LYS A 16 0.62 13.08 -6.80
N PRO A 17 1.74 13.58 -7.37
CA PRO A 17 2.23 13.08 -8.65
C PRO A 17 2.37 11.55 -8.61
N LEU A 18 2.02 10.88 -9.70
CA LEU A 18 1.92 9.42 -9.78
C LEU A 18 3.15 8.70 -9.20
N ASP A 19 4.35 9.12 -9.60
CA ASP A 19 5.61 8.54 -9.13
C ASP A 19 5.79 8.64 -7.61
N GLN A 20 5.37 9.77 -7.02
CA GLN A 20 5.43 9.98 -5.57
C GLN A 20 4.36 9.18 -4.85
N ALA A 21 3.15 9.14 -5.40
CA ALA A 21 2.03 8.39 -4.84
C ALA A 21 2.36 6.89 -4.78
N ILE A 22 2.94 6.33 -5.85
CA ILE A 22 3.39 4.94 -5.91
C ILE A 22 4.45 4.66 -4.84
N ALA A 23 5.47 5.51 -4.73
CA ALA A 23 6.54 5.32 -3.77
C ALA A 23 6.05 5.35 -2.31
N ILE A 24 5.16 6.30 -1.98
CA ILE A 24 4.58 6.43 -0.64
C ILE A 24 3.68 5.23 -0.32
N ALA A 25 2.77 4.88 -1.23
CA ALA A 25 1.85 3.75 -1.03
C ALA A 25 2.60 2.42 -0.90
N ALA A 26 3.65 2.20 -1.70
CA ALA A 26 4.46 0.98 -1.62
C ALA A 26 5.20 0.88 -0.27
N ALA A 27 5.76 1.98 0.22
CA ALA A 27 6.41 2.04 1.52
C ALA A 27 5.42 1.72 2.65
N GLU A 28 4.26 2.39 2.68
CA GLU A 28 3.22 2.15 3.69
C GLU A 28 2.68 0.72 3.67
N LEU A 29 2.44 0.15 2.49
CA LEU A 29 2.01 -1.24 2.34
C LEU A 29 3.05 -2.20 2.92
N SER A 30 4.33 -1.96 2.63
CA SER A 30 5.42 -2.82 3.13
C SER A 30 5.55 -2.76 4.65
N ASP A 31 5.43 -1.57 5.24
CA ASP A 31 5.47 -1.37 6.69
C ASP A 31 4.25 -1.98 7.37
N LEU A 32 3.05 -1.81 6.80
CA LEU A 32 1.82 -2.34 7.35
C LEU A 32 1.85 -3.87 7.40
N ILE A 33 2.25 -4.52 6.31
CA ILE A 33 2.35 -5.99 6.24
C ILE A 33 3.39 -6.49 7.24
N THR A 34 4.56 -5.87 7.29
CA THR A 34 5.63 -6.25 8.22
C THR A 34 5.20 -6.12 9.69
N GLN A 35 4.46 -5.05 10.04
CA GLN A 35 4.07 -4.78 11.42
C GLN A 35 2.84 -5.57 11.88
N ARG A 36 1.88 -5.81 10.98
CA ARG A 36 0.57 -6.36 11.34
C ARG A 36 0.40 -7.83 10.95
N GLU A 37 1.14 -8.31 9.95
CA GLU A 37 1.07 -9.68 9.45
C GLU A 37 2.41 -10.39 9.60
N PRO A 38 2.89 -10.67 10.83
CA PRO A 38 4.21 -11.27 11.08
C PRO A 38 4.36 -12.71 10.55
N ARG A 39 3.26 -13.33 10.12
CA ARG A 39 3.24 -14.65 9.49
C ARG A 39 3.32 -14.58 7.98
N ALA A 40 3.17 -13.38 7.40
CA ALA A 40 3.29 -13.17 5.97
C ALA A 40 4.66 -12.59 5.65
N SER A 41 5.38 -13.20 4.72
CA SER A 41 6.59 -12.64 4.12
C SER A 41 6.20 -11.83 2.89
N LEU A 42 6.56 -10.54 2.88
CA LEU A 42 6.37 -9.70 1.70
C LEU A 42 7.36 -10.09 0.61
N ILE A 43 6.86 -10.60 -0.51
CA ILE A 43 7.70 -10.96 -1.66
C ILE A 43 7.87 -9.74 -2.56
N GLU A 44 6.77 -9.05 -2.87
CA GLU A 44 6.80 -8.02 -3.91
C GLU A 44 5.62 -7.04 -3.80
N VAL A 45 5.88 -5.77 -4.09
CA VAL A 45 4.86 -4.72 -4.28
C VAL A 45 5.11 -4.04 -5.62
N GLN A 46 4.17 -4.15 -6.56
CA GLN A 46 4.24 -3.49 -7.86
C GLN A 46 3.00 -2.64 -8.12
N SER A 47 3.18 -1.48 -8.75
CA SER A 47 2.08 -0.75 -9.40
C SER A 47 1.79 -1.38 -10.77
N ALA A 48 0.60 -1.93 -10.94
CA ALA A 48 0.19 -2.64 -12.16
C ALA A 48 -0.20 -1.69 -13.30
N SER A 49 -0.99 -0.65 -12.99
CA SER A 49 -1.42 0.37 -13.95
C SER A 49 -2.11 1.53 -13.23
N THR A 50 -2.25 2.65 -13.95
CA THR A 50 -3.15 3.74 -13.59
C THR A 50 -4.23 3.84 -14.66
N ASP A 51 -5.50 3.90 -14.26
CA ASP A 51 -6.60 4.09 -15.23
C ASP A 51 -6.80 5.58 -15.58
N GLU A 52 -7.65 5.84 -16.57
CA GLU A 52 -7.98 7.20 -17.03
C GLU A 52 -8.70 8.03 -15.96
N ASP A 53 -9.24 7.38 -14.93
CA ASP A 53 -9.93 8.00 -13.79
C ASP A 53 -8.95 8.34 -12.64
N GLY A 54 -7.66 7.98 -12.78
CA GLY A 54 -6.62 8.26 -11.78
C GLY A 54 -6.50 7.21 -10.66
N ASN A 55 -7.16 6.06 -10.80
CA ASN A 55 -7.02 4.97 -9.85
C ASN A 55 -5.69 4.24 -10.09
N ILE A 56 -4.91 4.06 -9.03
CA ILE A 56 -3.65 3.32 -9.07
C ILE A 56 -3.90 1.90 -8.59
N GLN A 57 -3.59 0.92 -9.43
CA GLN A 57 -3.73 -0.48 -9.09
C GLN A 57 -2.40 -1.03 -8.55
N PHE A 58 -2.40 -1.53 -7.32
CA PHE A 58 -1.25 -2.18 -6.71
C PHE A 58 -1.44 -3.69 -6.66
N LYS A 59 -0.39 -4.42 -7.02
CA LYS A 59 -0.27 -5.86 -6.86
C LYS A 59 0.74 -6.15 -5.77
N VAL A 60 0.26 -6.74 -4.68
CA VAL A 60 1.07 -7.17 -3.54
C VAL A 60 1.13 -8.70 -3.53
N VAL A 61 2.32 -9.26 -3.52
CA VAL A 61 2.55 -10.70 -3.42
C VAL A 61 3.13 -10.99 -2.03
N VAL A 62 2.43 -11.86 -1.28
CA VAL A 62 2.82 -12.31 0.05
C VAL A 62 2.82 -13.83 0.10
N GLU A 63 3.76 -14.39 0.87
CA GLU A 63 3.85 -15.82 1.19
C GLU A 63 3.52 -16.03 2.67
N ILE A 64 2.78 -17.10 2.99
CA ILE A 64 2.29 -17.42 4.35
C ILE A 64 2.73 -18.84 4.72
#